data_AF-A0A7W4FML6-F1
#
_entry.id   AF-A0A7W4FML6-F1
#
_cell.length_a   1.000
_cell.length_b   1.000
_cell.length_c   1.000
_cell.angle_alpha   90.00
_cell.angle_beta   90.00
_cell.angle_gamma   90.00
#
_symmetry.space_group_name_H-M   'P 1'
#
loop_
_entity.id
_entity.type
_entity.pdbx_description
1 polymer ?
#
loop_
_entity_poly.entity_id
_entity_poly.type
_entity_poly.pdbx_seq_one_letter_code
_entity_poly.pdbx_strand_id
1 'polypeptide(L)'
;MENRIIECIANYDKTSFSDLSKHVEGFDGKLALRDPNNKGVVFWNNISEEAAEVICKLIDDGKIKMIPTEIMTYMIDGLFPKMPLAKKLRSYASDHFYPVTFTLIK
;
A
#
# COMPACT_ATOMS: atom_id res chain seq x y z
N MET A 1 16.18 0.86 1.47
CA MET A 1 14.75 0.85 1.15
C MET A 1 14.16 2.24 0.85
N GLU A 2 14.24 3.21 1.79
CA GLU A 2 13.60 4.55 1.69
C GLU A 2 13.77 5.24 0.32
N ASN A 3 14.99 5.46 -0.15
CA ASN A 3 15.23 6.13 -1.44
C ASN A 3 14.60 5.39 -2.62
N ARG A 4 14.63 4.05 -2.64
CA ARG A 4 14.05 3.24 -3.73
C ARG A 4 12.52 3.41 -3.79
N ILE A 5 11.87 3.47 -2.62
CA ILE A 5 10.42 3.72 -2.54
C ILE A 5 10.11 5.14 -3.02
N ILE A 6 10.86 6.15 -2.57
CA ILE A 6 10.66 7.54 -3.02
C ILE A 6 10.88 7.67 -4.53
N GLU A 7 11.96 7.10 -5.07
CA GLU A 7 12.25 7.11 -6.50
C GLU A 7 11.16 6.42 -7.31
N CYS A 8 10.64 5.28 -6.82
CA CYS A 8 9.50 4.62 -7.44
C CYS A 8 8.27 5.54 -7.45
N ILE A 9 7.91 6.15 -6.32
CA ILE A 9 6.76 7.07 -6.24
C ILE A 9 6.96 8.34 -7.07
N ALA A 10 8.20 8.81 -7.24
CA ALA A 10 8.51 9.97 -8.05
C ALA A 10 8.35 9.72 -9.56
N ASN A 11 8.60 8.48 -10.00
CA ASN A 11 8.58 8.11 -11.41
C ASN A 11 7.17 7.84 -11.95
N TYR A 12 6.16 7.67 -11.08
CA TYR A 12 4.78 7.38 -11.46
C TYR A 12 3.81 8.36 -10.81
N ASP A 13 2.83 8.87 -11.56
CA ASP A 13 1.86 9.88 -11.07
C ASP A 13 1.00 9.34 -9.89
N LYS A 14 0.78 8.01 -9.86
CA LYS A 14 0.15 7.28 -8.75
C LYS A 14 0.78 5.90 -8.63
N THR A 15 1.37 5.58 -7.48
CA THR A 15 2.05 4.30 -7.25
C THR A 15 1.25 3.45 -6.28
N SER A 16 0.80 2.28 -6.71
CA SER A 16 0.13 1.30 -5.86
C SER A 16 1.14 0.47 -5.05
N PHE A 17 0.64 -0.31 -4.09
CA PHE A 17 1.47 -1.33 -3.45
C PHE A 17 1.97 -2.41 -4.42
N SER A 18 1.21 -2.71 -5.47
CA SER A 18 1.63 -3.65 -6.52
C SER A 18 2.83 -3.12 -7.29
N ASP A 19 2.84 -1.82 -7.61
CA ASP A 19 3.99 -1.18 -8.28
C ASP A 19 5.24 -1.26 -7.41
N LEU A 20 5.12 -0.98 -6.11
CA LEU A 20 6.24 -1.09 -5.16
C LEU A 20 6.75 -2.53 -5.05
N SER A 21 5.85 -3.51 -4.97
CA SER A 21 6.19 -4.94 -4.96
C SER A 21 6.96 -5.36 -6.22
N LYS A 22 6.56 -4.86 -7.39
CA LYS A 22 7.22 -5.16 -8.67
C LYS A 22 8.57 -4.48 -8.85
N HIS A 23 8.72 -3.24 -8.37
CA HIS A 23 9.83 -2.37 -8.75
C HIS A 23 10.83 -2.09 -7.63
N VAL A 24 10.49 -2.39 -6.37
CA VAL A 24 11.37 -2.17 -5.22
C VAL A 24 11.87 -3.51 -4.69
N GLU A 25 13.15 -3.80 -4.94
CA GLU A 25 13.81 -4.98 -4.38
C GLU A 25 13.78 -4.95 -2.83
N GLY A 26 13.35 -6.07 -2.24
CA GLY A 26 13.19 -6.25 -0.79
C GLY A 26 11.83 -5.79 -0.25
N PHE A 27 10.90 -5.35 -1.11
CA PHE A 27 9.57 -4.90 -0.70
C PHE A 27 8.70 -6.04 -0.18
N ASP A 28 8.79 -7.21 -0.80
CA ASP A 28 7.94 -8.35 -0.48
C ASP A 28 8.37 -9.08 0.80
N GLY A 29 7.39 -9.56 1.54
CA GLY A 29 7.60 -10.28 2.80
C GLY A 29 6.36 -11.04 3.26
N LYS A 30 6.16 -11.14 4.59
CA LYS A 30 5.11 -11.96 5.20
C LYS A 30 4.10 -11.17 6.04
N LEU A 31 4.29 -9.86 6.16
CA LEU A 31 3.40 -9.01 6.95
C LEU A 31 2.24 -8.50 6.11
N ALA A 32 1.24 -7.97 6.81
CA ALA A 32 0.12 -7.26 6.20
C ALA A 32 0.00 -5.87 6.83
N LEU A 33 -0.12 -4.85 5.99
CA LEU A 33 -0.38 -3.49 6.42
C LEU A 33 -1.89 -3.28 6.54
N ARG A 34 -2.33 -2.82 7.71
CA ARG A 34 -3.76 -2.72 8.08
C ARG A 34 -4.09 -1.31 8.57
N ASP A 35 -5.36 -0.97 8.51
CA ASP A 35 -5.85 0.24 9.17
C ASP A 35 -5.74 0.08 10.70
N PRO A 36 -5.12 1.05 11.41
CA PRO A 36 -4.90 0.93 12.86
C PRO A 36 -6.20 0.96 13.66
N ASN A 37 -7.25 1.60 13.13
CA ASN A 37 -8.55 1.74 13.78
C ASN A 37 -9.53 0.62 13.37
N ASN A 38 -9.31 -0.01 12.21
CA ASN A 38 -10.20 -0.99 11.61
C ASN A 38 -9.42 -2.25 11.19
N LYS A 39 -9.18 -3.18 12.14
CA LYS A 39 -8.35 -4.39 11.89
C LYS A 39 -8.79 -5.25 10.70
N GLY A 40 -10.08 -5.20 10.33
CA GLY A 40 -10.63 -5.90 9.15
C GLY A 40 -10.34 -5.21 7.82
N VAL A 41 -9.67 -4.05 7.81
CA VAL A 41 -9.25 -3.32 6.61
C VAL A 41 -7.76 -3.58 6.39
N VAL A 42 -7.44 -4.15 5.23
CA VAL A 42 -6.08 -4.48 4.80
C VAL A 42 -5.70 -3.60 3.61
N PHE A 43 -4.63 -2.82 3.73
CA PHE A 43 -4.11 -2.00 2.62
C PHE A 43 -3.19 -2.80 1.70
N TRP A 44 -2.43 -3.74 2.24
CA TRP A 44 -1.59 -4.65 1.45
C TRP A 44 -1.20 -5.89 2.25
N ASN A 45 -0.96 -7.00 1.55
CA ASN A 45 -0.39 -8.21 2.11
C ASN A 45 0.94 -8.53 1.44
N ASN A 46 1.76 -9.36 2.10
CA ASN A 46 3.08 -9.75 1.63
C ASN A 46 4.08 -8.60 1.56
N ILE A 47 4.09 -7.72 2.57
CA ILE A 47 5.12 -6.70 2.72
C ILE A 47 6.22 -7.18 3.68
N SER A 48 7.48 -6.79 3.44
CA SER A 48 8.58 -6.98 4.39
C SER A 48 8.44 -6.03 5.58
N GLU A 49 9.06 -6.40 6.69
CA GLU A 49 9.09 -5.54 7.89
C GLU A 49 9.78 -4.20 7.60
N GLU A 50 10.95 -4.24 6.95
CA GLU A 50 11.68 -3.04 6.54
C GLU A 50 10.83 -2.13 5.63
N ALA A 51 10.13 -2.68 4.64
CA ALA A 51 9.30 -1.88 3.75
C ALA A 51 8.07 -1.29 4.46
N ALA A 52 7.45 -2.04 5.38
CA ALA A 52 6.32 -1.56 6.17
C ALA A 52 6.74 -0.40 7.09
N GLU A 53 7.86 -0.54 7.80
CA GLU A 53 8.41 0.51 8.66
C GLU A 53 8.72 1.78 7.87
N VAL A 54 9.35 1.64 6.71
CA VAL A 54 9.70 2.77 5.85
C VAL A 54 8.44 3.47 5.30
N ILE A 55 7.43 2.74 4.86
CA ILE A 55 6.17 3.34 4.39
C ILE A 55 5.49 4.13 5.52
N CYS A 56 5.37 3.54 6.71
CA CYS A 56 4.80 4.23 7.87
C CYS A 56 5.58 5.50 8.20
N LYS A 57 6.92 5.39 8.29
CA LYS A 57 7.80 6.54 8.55
C LYS A 57 7.62 7.64 7.50
N LEU A 58 7.55 7.31 6.21
CA LEU A 58 7.38 8.31 5.15
C LEU A 58 6.02 9.02 5.21
N ILE A 59 4.98 8.32 5.66
CA ILE A 59 3.65 8.91 5.90
C ILE A 59 3.72 9.84 7.11
N ASP A 60 4.32 9.39 8.21
CA ASP A 60 4.45 10.15 9.47
C ASP A 60 5.34 11.40 9.30
N ASP A 61 6.42 11.29 8.52
CA ASP A 61 7.31 12.40 8.12
C ASP A 61 6.62 13.38 7.16
N GLY A 62 5.42 13.05 6.64
CA GLY A 62 4.71 13.87 5.67
C GLY A 62 5.42 13.96 4.31
N LYS A 63 6.21 12.95 3.93
CA LYS A 63 6.90 12.88 2.62
C LYS A 63 6.03 12.25 1.53
N ILE A 64 5.18 11.30 1.90
CA ILE A 64 4.24 10.65 0.99
C ILE A 64 2.82 10.68 1.57
N LYS A 65 1.82 10.65 0.68
CA LYS A 65 0.42 10.54 1.06
C LYS A 65 -0.18 9.26 0.51
N MET A 66 -0.91 8.53 1.38
CA MET A 66 -1.73 7.38 0.98
C MET A 66 -3.14 7.85 0.59
N ILE A 67 -3.58 7.50 -0.61
CA ILE A 67 -4.84 7.96 -1.21
C ILE A 67 -5.67 6.75 -1.65
N PRO A 68 -6.96 6.65 -1.25
CA PRO A 68 -7.85 5.61 -1.76
C PRO A 68 -7.93 5.62 -3.28
N THR A 69 -7.95 4.44 -3.90
CA THR A 69 -8.13 4.30 -5.35
C THR A 69 -9.20 3.25 -5.68
N GLU A 70 -9.55 3.12 -6.95
CA GLU A 70 -10.40 2.04 -7.43
C GLU A 70 -9.59 0.75 -7.62
N ILE A 71 -10.23 -0.41 -7.45
CA ILE A 71 -9.58 -1.73 -7.63
C ILE A 71 -9.00 -1.92 -9.05
N MET A 72 -9.53 -1.20 -10.05
CA MET A 72 -9.03 -1.22 -11.43
C MET A 72 -7.55 -0.84 -11.52
N THR A 73 -7.04 0.00 -10.63
CA THR A 73 -5.61 0.36 -10.58
C THR A 73 -4.73 -0.88 -10.37
N TYR A 74 -5.17 -1.85 -9.56
CA TYR A 74 -4.40 -3.07 -9.27
C TYR A 74 -4.65 -4.21 -10.28
N MET A 75 -5.79 -4.20 -10.98
CA MET A 75 -6.11 -5.28 -11.93
C MET A 75 -5.32 -5.19 -13.23
N ILE A 76 -4.91 -3.98 -13.63
CA ILE A 76 -3.97 -3.78 -14.74
C ILE A 76 -2.65 -4.51 -14.45
N ASP A 77 -2.25 -4.52 -13.18
CA ASP A 77 -1.01 -5.10 -12.73
C ASP A 77 -1.05 -6.59 -12.45
N GLY A 78 -2.23 -7.19 -12.38
CA GLY A 78 -2.43 -8.61 -12.11
C GLY A 78 -2.09 -9.04 -10.67
N LEU A 79 -1.68 -8.11 -9.81
CA LEU A 79 -1.29 -8.39 -8.42
C LEU A 79 -2.20 -7.62 -7.46
N PHE A 80 -3.10 -8.36 -6.81
CA PHE A 80 -3.94 -7.82 -5.74
C PHE A 80 -4.25 -8.90 -4.68
N PRO A 81 -4.53 -8.51 -3.44
CA PRO A 81 -4.86 -9.47 -2.39
C PRO A 81 -6.15 -10.23 -2.70
N LYS A 82 -6.15 -11.55 -2.54
CA LYS A 82 -7.34 -12.41 -2.75
C LYS A 82 -8.32 -12.31 -1.56
N MET A 83 -9.01 -11.18 -1.45
CA MET A 83 -10.00 -10.92 -0.40
C MET A 83 -11.11 -9.96 -0.89
N PRO A 84 -12.26 -9.88 -0.22
CA PRO A 84 -13.34 -8.96 -0.58
C PRO A 84 -12.87 -7.49 -0.59
N LEU A 85 -13.44 -6.67 -1.47
CA LEU A 85 -13.11 -5.24 -1.52
C LEU A 85 -13.82 -4.47 -0.39
N ALA A 86 -13.06 -3.69 0.38
CA ALA A 86 -13.58 -2.74 1.34
C ALA A 86 -14.14 -1.52 0.60
N LYS A 87 -15.42 -1.22 0.82
CA LYS A 87 -16.09 -0.05 0.22
C LYS A 87 -15.86 1.25 0.99
N LYS A 88 -15.51 1.12 2.27
CA LYS A 88 -15.32 2.20 3.25
C LYS A 88 -14.36 1.72 4.33
N LEU A 89 -13.67 2.66 4.99
CA LEU A 89 -12.91 2.42 6.21
C LEU A 89 -13.89 2.24 7.39
N ARG A 90 -14.20 0.99 7.70
CA ARG A 90 -15.07 0.60 8.83
C ARG A 90 -14.64 -0.76 9.35
N SER A 91 -15.10 -1.13 10.54
CA SER A 91 -14.93 -2.49 11.05
C SER A 91 -15.68 -3.51 10.19
N TYR A 92 -14.94 -4.44 9.60
CA TYR A 92 -15.47 -5.65 8.95
C TYR A 92 -15.21 -6.86 9.84
N ALA A 93 -16.07 -7.87 9.76
CA ALA A 93 -15.90 -9.13 10.50
C ALA A 93 -14.77 -10.01 9.94
N SER A 94 -14.37 -9.78 8.69
CA SER A 94 -13.28 -10.47 8.01
C SER A 94 -12.41 -9.47 7.26
N ASP A 95 -11.24 -9.91 6.82
CA ASP A 95 -10.31 -9.08 6.06
C ASP A 95 -10.93 -8.62 4.73
N HIS A 96 -10.85 -7.32 4.49
CA HIS A 96 -11.25 -6.69 3.24
C HIS A 96 -10.10 -5.83 2.72
N PHE A 97 -9.80 -5.97 1.42
CA PHE A 97 -8.77 -5.20 0.74
C PHE A 97 -9.26 -3.79 0.49
N TYR A 98 -8.49 -2.80 0.90
CA TYR A 98 -8.75 -1.40 0.63
C TYR A 98 -7.65 -0.85 -0.27
N PRO A 99 -7.90 -0.73 -1.58
CA PRO A 99 -6.89 -0.31 -2.54
C PRO A 99 -6.51 1.16 -2.31
N VAL A 100 -5.21 1.40 -2.32
CA VAL A 100 -4.63 2.73 -2.13
C VAL A 100 -3.48 2.97 -3.11
N THR A 101 -3.15 4.23 -3.31
CA THR A 101 -1.96 4.68 -4.07
C THR A 101 -1.19 5.69 -3.24
N PHE A 102 0.07 5.89 -3.60
CA PHE A 102 0.98 6.84 -3.01
C PHE A 102 1.31 7.95 -4.00
N THR A 103 1.51 9.14 -3.45
CA THR A 103 2.05 10.31 -4.15
C THR A 103 2.98 11.07 -3.22
N LEU A 104 3.95 11.82 -3.78
CA LEU A 104 4.82 12.69 -3.00
C LEU A 104 4.05 13.91 -2.50
N ILE A 105 4.36 14.33 -1.27
CA ILE A 105 3.89 15.61 -0.73
C ILE A 105 4.93 16.67 -1.14
N LYS A 106 4.45 17.76 -1.77
CA LYS A 106 5.26 18.91 -2.20
C LYS A 106 5.24 20.01 -1.17
#